data_AF-A0A401M901-F1
#
_entry.id   AF-A0A401M901-F1
#
_cell.length_a   1.000
_cell.length_b   1.000
_cell.length_c   1.000
_cell.angle_alpha   90.00
_cell.angle_beta   90.00
_cell.angle_gamma   90.00
#
_symmetry.space_group_name_H-M   'P 1'
#
loop_
_entity.id
_entity.type
_entity.pdbx_description
1 polymer ?
#
loop_
_entity_poly.entity_id
_entity_poly.type
_entity_poly.pdbx_seq_one_letter_code
_entity_poly.pdbx_strand_id
1 'polypeptide(L)'
;MIDAYSGLSYLLVDSPNSVRYIDRIDQKARTPPGEPMPHPSRRHVLGLAATLPLAGTGALTLGAGTAHAADSAYVMAYFTESTTMLEAAWNRLKSYNHPARYVRHSAYAGRIDEYPFDPYPDSQWKLVPGLADSSGVSFQSVNFPTRYLRHYNYELRLDANDGTSTFAADATFHRVAGLADSSWSSFRSYNNPTRYIRHANFALRIDPVSTSTERQDATFHVGY
;
A
#
# COMPACT_ATOMS: atom_id res chain seq x y z
N MET A 1 39.90 -15.18 53.29
CA MET A 1 39.41 -14.85 51.94
C MET A 1 38.69 -13.52 52.08
N ILE A 2 39.10 -12.42 51.43
CA ILE A 2 39.23 -12.23 49.96
C ILE A 2 37.81 -12.33 49.37
N ASP A 3 37.14 -11.25 48.96
CA ASP A 3 37.49 -9.84 48.70
C ASP A 3 36.25 -8.95 49.00
N ALA A 4 36.16 -7.61 48.96
CA ALA A 4 37.00 -6.42 48.97
C ALA A 4 36.00 -5.22 48.94
N TYR A 5 36.27 -4.09 49.59
CA TYR A 5 35.46 -2.87 49.49
C TYR A 5 36.22 -1.77 48.74
N SER A 6 35.59 -1.11 47.75
CA SER A 6 35.63 0.36 47.59
C SER A 6 34.92 0.83 46.30
N GLY A 7 34.23 1.98 46.43
CA GLY A 7 33.99 2.98 45.38
C GLY A 7 33.36 2.55 44.04
N LEU A 8 32.13 3.03 43.79
CA LEU A 8 31.96 4.20 42.91
C LEU A 8 30.55 4.81 43.11
N SER A 9 30.46 6.14 43.05
CA SER A 9 29.23 6.88 43.30
C SER A 9 28.38 7.00 42.04
N TYR A 10 27.07 6.78 42.17
CA TYR A 10 26.08 7.33 41.24
C TYR A 10 25.10 8.24 41.98
N LEU A 11 25.03 9.48 41.52
CA LEU A 11 24.07 10.51 41.91
C LEU A 11 23.07 10.68 40.76
N LEU A 12 21.97 11.40 41.00
CA LEU A 12 20.89 11.74 40.06
C LEU A 12 19.92 10.55 39.79
N VAL A 13 18.59 10.75 39.78
CA VAL A 13 17.81 11.94 40.15
C VAL A 13 16.47 11.48 40.75
N ASP A 14 16.02 12.16 41.81
CA ASP A 14 14.64 11.99 42.32
C ASP A 14 13.68 12.84 41.46
N SER A 15 12.47 12.35 41.19
CA SER A 15 11.51 13.02 40.31
C SER A 15 10.06 12.90 40.81
N PRO A 16 9.73 13.57 41.93
CA PRO A 16 8.36 13.64 42.44
C PRO A 16 7.60 14.78 41.76
N ASN A 17 6.99 14.53 40.58
CA ASN A 17 6.06 15.49 39.98
C ASN A 17 4.85 14.81 39.30
N SER A 18 3.84 14.51 40.12
CA SER A 18 2.55 13.95 39.70
C SER A 18 1.62 15.05 39.20
N VAL A 19 1.57 15.25 37.88
CA VAL A 19 0.65 16.21 37.24
C VAL A 19 -0.79 15.73 37.39
N ARG A 20 -1.57 16.41 38.24
CA ARG A 20 -3.00 16.16 38.44
C ARG A 20 -3.79 16.71 37.27
N TYR A 21 -4.61 15.88 36.63
CA TYR A 21 -5.47 16.31 35.53
C TYR A 21 -6.75 16.97 36.05
N ILE A 22 -6.69 18.29 36.27
CA ILE A 22 -7.87 19.12 36.50
C ILE A 22 -7.75 20.46 35.76
N ASP A 23 -8.56 20.63 34.71
CA ASP A 23 -9.32 21.87 34.57
C ASP A 23 -10.68 21.59 33.92
N ARG A 24 -11.66 22.46 34.19
CA ARG A 24 -13.00 22.43 33.58
C ARG A 24 -13.09 23.53 32.53
N ILE A 25 -13.26 23.15 31.26
CA ILE A 25 -13.62 24.11 30.21
C ILE A 25 -15.09 23.92 29.85
N ASP A 26 -15.88 24.98 30.03
CA ASP A 26 -17.31 25.03 29.68
C ASP A 26 -17.53 24.83 28.17
N GLN A 27 -18.08 23.68 27.77
CA GLN A 27 -18.62 23.49 26.42
C GLN A 27 -20.12 23.84 26.37
N LYS A 28 -20.42 25.13 26.48
CA LYS A 28 -21.78 25.66 26.33
C LYS A 28 -22.09 26.02 24.86
N ALA A 29 -22.22 25.01 24.01
CA ALA A 29 -22.74 25.14 22.65
C ALA A 29 -23.84 24.10 22.39
N ARG A 30 -25.08 24.54 22.16
CA ARG A 30 -26.28 23.70 22.12
C ARG A 30 -26.88 23.68 20.71
N THR A 31 -26.46 22.72 19.89
CA THR A 31 -27.03 22.49 18.55
C THR A 31 -28.37 21.73 18.67
N PRO A 32 -29.46 22.20 18.04
CA PRO A 32 -30.72 21.45 17.97
C PRO A 32 -30.64 20.32 16.92
N PRO A 33 -31.41 19.22 17.08
CA PRO A 33 -31.46 18.15 16.10
C PRO A 33 -32.26 18.54 14.86
N GLY A 34 -31.70 18.30 13.67
CA GLY A 34 -32.45 18.34 12.40
C GLY A 34 -33.16 17.01 12.17
N GLU A 35 -34.40 17.06 11.69
CA GLU A 35 -35.25 15.89 11.47
C GLU A 35 -34.82 15.02 10.27
N PRO A 36 -35.15 13.71 10.26
CA PRO A 36 -34.81 12.83 9.16
C PRO A 36 -35.61 13.15 7.89
N MET A 37 -34.89 13.30 6.76
CA MET A 37 -35.48 13.50 5.44
C MET A 37 -36.28 12.27 4.97
N PRO A 38 -37.47 12.43 4.37
CA PRO A 38 -38.29 11.32 3.93
C PRO A 38 -37.75 10.64 2.66
N HIS A 39 -37.70 9.31 2.67
CA HIS A 39 -37.35 8.52 1.48
C HIS A 39 -38.48 8.52 0.43
N PRO A 40 -38.18 8.66 -0.88
CA PRO A 40 -39.18 8.53 -1.94
C PRO A 40 -39.64 7.06 -2.06
N SER A 41 -40.96 6.83 -1.93
CA SER A 41 -41.52 5.47 -1.92
C SER A 41 -41.66 4.86 -3.33
N ARG A 42 -41.23 3.60 -3.47
CA ARG A 42 -41.05 2.88 -4.74
C ARG A 42 -42.37 2.38 -5.34
N ARG A 43 -43.17 3.26 -5.97
CA ARG A 43 -44.35 2.85 -6.75
C ARG A 43 -43.95 2.34 -8.13
N HIS A 44 -44.23 1.06 -8.38
CA HIS A 44 -44.12 0.45 -9.70
C HIS A 44 -45.35 0.86 -10.55
N VAL A 45 -45.12 1.15 -11.82
CA VAL A 45 -46.17 1.15 -12.85
C VAL A 45 -45.66 0.29 -14.02
N LEU A 46 -46.35 -0.81 -14.29
CA LEU A 46 -46.09 -1.69 -15.42
C LEU A 46 -47.14 -1.39 -16.50
N GLY A 47 -46.73 -1.09 -17.73
CA GLY A 47 -47.64 -0.56 -18.76
C GLY A 47 -47.22 -0.87 -20.19
N LEU A 48 -47.80 -1.94 -20.73
CA LEU A 48 -47.74 -2.48 -22.09
C LEU A 48 -47.14 -1.64 -23.25
N ALA A 49 -46.09 -2.22 -23.85
CA ALA A 49 -46.03 -2.67 -25.26
C ALA A 49 -46.51 -1.78 -26.43
N ALA A 50 -45.53 -1.44 -27.29
CA ALA A 50 -45.53 -1.58 -28.75
C ALA A 50 -46.56 -0.84 -29.65
N THR A 51 -46.04 0.08 -30.46
CA THR A 51 -46.19 0.05 -31.95
C THR A 51 -45.03 0.80 -32.62
N LEU A 52 -44.51 0.27 -33.72
CA LEU A 52 -43.70 1.00 -34.71
C LEU A 52 -44.58 1.29 -35.95
N PRO A 53 -44.24 2.31 -36.75
CA PRO A 53 -43.70 1.99 -38.07
C PRO A 53 -42.44 2.79 -38.45
N LEU A 54 -41.84 2.39 -39.58
CA LEU A 54 -40.58 2.90 -40.14
C LEU A 54 -40.82 3.78 -41.38
N ALA A 55 -39.80 4.58 -41.72
CA ALA A 55 -39.56 5.32 -42.98
C ALA A 55 -40.07 6.77 -43.07
N GLY A 56 -39.23 7.63 -43.67
CA GLY A 56 -39.45 9.07 -43.82
C GLY A 56 -38.16 9.84 -44.10
N THR A 57 -37.60 9.71 -45.31
CA THR A 57 -36.34 10.38 -45.70
C THR A 57 -36.56 11.85 -46.05
N GLY A 58 -35.77 12.76 -45.47
CA GLY A 58 -35.78 14.20 -45.75
C GLY A 58 -34.46 14.86 -45.29
N ALA A 59 -34.09 16.01 -45.86
CA ALA A 59 -32.72 16.54 -45.75
C ALA A 59 -32.64 18.08 -45.56
N LEU A 60 -31.42 18.54 -45.28
CA LEU A 60 -30.88 19.91 -45.40
C LEU A 60 -31.23 20.96 -44.32
N THR A 61 -30.22 21.19 -43.46
CA THR A 61 -29.59 22.49 -43.10
C THR A 61 -30.42 23.68 -42.58
N LEU A 62 -30.01 24.20 -41.41
CA LEU A 62 -29.63 25.61 -41.15
C LEU A 62 -29.25 25.80 -39.67
N GLY A 63 -28.42 26.81 -39.34
CA GLY A 63 -28.20 27.22 -37.95
C GLY A 63 -26.73 27.45 -37.53
N ALA A 64 -26.06 28.47 -38.10
CA ALA A 64 -24.80 28.95 -37.54
C ALA A 64 -25.08 29.83 -36.31
N GLY A 65 -24.62 29.40 -35.12
CA GLY A 65 -24.77 30.14 -33.87
C GLY A 65 -23.46 30.19 -33.10
N THR A 66 -22.81 31.36 -33.08
CA THR A 66 -21.56 31.58 -32.35
C THR A 66 -21.84 31.86 -30.87
N ALA A 67 -21.54 30.90 -30.00
CA ALA A 67 -21.66 31.05 -28.54
C ALA A 67 -20.36 30.64 -27.83
N HIS A 68 -19.53 31.66 -27.57
CA HIS A 68 -18.48 31.81 -26.55
C HIS A 68 -17.83 30.55 -25.92
N ALA A 69 -16.50 30.50 -25.94
CA ALA A 69 -15.73 29.54 -25.13
C ALA A 69 -15.88 29.84 -23.63
N ALA A 70 -16.20 28.82 -22.83
CA ALA A 70 -16.02 28.84 -21.39
C ALA A 70 -14.65 28.22 -21.07
N ASP A 71 -13.65 29.07 -20.81
CA ASP A 71 -12.29 28.60 -20.51
C ASP A 71 -12.24 27.99 -19.10
N SER A 72 -11.94 26.69 -19.03
CA SER A 72 -11.81 25.92 -17.78
C SER A 72 -11.09 24.59 -18.08
N ALA A 73 -9.86 24.71 -18.59
CA ALA A 73 -8.98 23.56 -18.82
C ALA A 73 -8.46 22.96 -17.50
N TYR A 74 -9.27 22.13 -16.82
CA TYR A 74 -8.83 21.07 -15.89
C TYR A 74 -10.02 20.15 -15.53
N VAL A 75 -9.74 18.96 -14.94
CA VAL A 75 -10.70 17.98 -14.36
C VAL A 75 -11.33 16.95 -15.33
N MET A 76 -11.30 15.67 -14.89
CA MET A 76 -11.84 14.43 -15.49
C MET A 76 -11.31 13.92 -16.86
N ALA A 77 -10.08 13.39 -16.84
CA ALA A 77 -9.64 12.36 -17.79
C ALA A 77 -8.99 11.12 -17.11
N TYR A 78 -9.26 10.92 -15.80
CA TYR A 78 -8.76 9.78 -15.02
C TYR A 78 -9.69 8.55 -15.08
N PHE A 79 -10.07 8.09 -16.28
CA PHE A 79 -10.91 6.90 -16.41
C PHE A 79 -10.67 6.09 -17.71
N THR A 80 -9.41 5.84 -18.04
CA THR A 80 -9.05 4.60 -18.74
C THR A 80 -9.06 3.46 -17.72
N GLU A 81 -10.24 2.87 -17.47
CA GLU A 81 -10.33 1.65 -16.67
C GLU A 81 -9.46 0.55 -17.28
N SER A 82 -8.55 -0.01 -16.47
CA SER A 82 -7.96 -1.30 -16.82
C SER A 82 -9.05 -2.36 -16.65
N THR A 83 -9.61 -2.85 -17.75
CA THR A 83 -10.71 -3.83 -17.75
C THR A 83 -10.29 -5.23 -17.26
N THR A 84 -9.08 -5.37 -16.73
CA THR A 84 -8.54 -6.58 -16.09
C THR A 84 -8.84 -6.62 -14.59
N MET A 85 -10.06 -7.05 -14.27
CA MET A 85 -10.49 -7.71 -13.03
C MET A 85 -10.65 -6.88 -11.74
N LEU A 86 -11.84 -7.04 -11.14
CA LEU A 86 -12.23 -6.58 -9.80
C LEU A 86 -11.69 -7.52 -8.70
N GLU A 87 -10.39 -7.79 -8.73
CA GLU A 87 -9.69 -8.57 -7.70
C GLU A 87 -8.97 -7.63 -6.72
N ALA A 88 -8.55 -8.13 -5.56
CA ALA A 88 -8.09 -7.30 -4.45
C ALA A 88 -6.97 -6.32 -4.90
N ALA A 89 -7.23 -5.02 -4.76
CA ALA A 89 -6.34 -3.93 -5.22
C ALA A 89 -5.05 -3.78 -4.39
N TRP A 90 -4.65 -4.85 -3.71
CA TRP A 90 -3.51 -5.01 -2.82
C TRP A 90 -3.27 -6.51 -2.57
N ASN A 91 -2.01 -6.84 -2.25
CA ASN A 91 -1.54 -8.18 -1.92
C ASN A 91 -0.83 -8.15 -0.57
N ARG A 92 -0.76 -9.29 0.10
CA ARG A 92 0.16 -9.58 1.20
C ARG A 92 1.19 -10.62 0.72
N LEU A 93 2.41 -10.57 1.26
CA LEU A 93 3.44 -11.58 0.99
C LEU A 93 3.64 -12.41 2.26
N LYS A 94 3.26 -13.68 2.22
CA LYS A 94 3.39 -14.64 3.31
C LYS A 94 4.75 -15.35 3.21
N SER A 95 5.50 -15.46 4.30
CA SER A 95 6.78 -16.20 4.32
C SER A 95 6.57 -17.71 4.15
N TYR A 96 7.47 -18.37 3.41
CA TYR A 96 7.44 -19.83 3.21
C TYR A 96 7.76 -20.61 4.50
N ASN A 97 8.88 -20.30 5.17
CA ASN A 97 9.29 -21.00 6.39
C ASN A 97 8.67 -20.44 7.68
N HIS A 98 8.10 -19.24 7.66
CA HIS A 98 7.28 -18.72 8.75
C HIS A 98 5.84 -18.42 8.26
N PRO A 99 4.99 -19.44 8.05
CA PRO A 99 3.68 -19.26 7.42
C PRO A 99 2.66 -18.45 8.22
N ALA A 100 2.92 -18.13 9.50
CA ALA A 100 2.12 -17.18 10.28
C ALA A 100 2.53 -15.70 10.02
N ARG A 101 3.65 -15.47 9.32
CA ARG A 101 4.31 -14.17 9.18
C ARG A 101 4.18 -13.58 7.78
N TYR A 102 3.93 -12.27 7.73
CA TYR A 102 3.71 -11.51 6.50
C TYR A 102 4.67 -10.33 6.39
N VAL A 103 5.09 -10.01 5.16
CA VAL A 103 5.86 -8.81 4.84
C VAL A 103 5.05 -7.57 5.16
N ARG A 104 5.61 -6.74 6.05
CA ARG A 104 5.08 -5.43 6.40
C ARG A 104 6.20 -4.41 6.54
N HIS A 105 5.83 -3.13 6.58
CA HIS A 105 6.71 -2.11 7.14
C HIS A 105 6.42 -1.91 8.65
N SER A 106 7.34 -1.25 9.35
CA SER A 106 7.18 -0.83 10.75
C SER A 106 8.20 0.25 11.04
N ALA A 107 7.75 1.46 11.42
CA ALA A 107 8.63 2.63 11.51
C ALA A 107 9.52 2.80 10.25
N TYR A 108 8.92 2.58 9.08
CA TYR A 108 9.54 2.55 7.74
C TYR A 108 10.57 1.43 7.47
N ALA A 109 10.93 0.57 8.44
CA ALA A 109 11.75 -0.62 8.18
C ALA A 109 10.92 -1.78 7.61
N GLY A 110 11.40 -2.44 6.56
CA GLY A 110 10.79 -3.66 6.01
C GLY A 110 11.11 -4.88 6.87
N ARG A 111 10.09 -5.69 7.19
CA ARG A 111 10.21 -6.87 8.05
C ARG A 111 9.11 -7.90 7.77
N ILE A 112 9.24 -9.09 8.35
CA ILE A 112 8.11 -10.01 8.55
C ILE A 112 7.71 -10.03 10.03
N ASP A 113 6.41 -9.98 10.31
CA ASP A 113 5.89 -10.34 11.64
C ASP A 113 4.57 -11.09 11.55
N GLU A 114 4.17 -11.62 12.70
CA GLU A 114 3.12 -12.63 12.89
C GLU A 114 1.73 -12.02 12.98
N TYR A 115 0.84 -12.45 12.09
CA TYR A 115 -0.51 -11.91 12.00
C TYR A 115 -1.44 -12.58 13.02
N PRO A 116 -2.32 -11.84 13.74
CA PRO A 116 -2.65 -10.43 13.55
C PRO A 116 -1.68 -9.44 14.21
N PHE A 117 -1.49 -8.30 13.55
CA PHE A 117 -0.81 -7.11 14.06
C PHE A 117 -1.56 -5.85 13.60
N ASP A 118 -1.39 -4.75 14.34
CA ASP A 118 -1.93 -3.45 13.98
C ASP A 118 -0.83 -2.39 13.75
N PRO A 119 -1.03 -1.46 12.80
CA PRO A 119 -2.16 -1.39 11.87
C PRO A 119 -1.99 -2.40 10.71
N TYR A 120 -2.96 -3.30 10.50
CA TYR A 120 -2.85 -4.36 9.48
C TYR A 120 -2.50 -3.90 8.04
N PRO A 121 -2.88 -2.68 7.56
CA PRO A 121 -2.49 -2.19 6.23
C PRO A 121 -0.99 -2.02 6.02
N ASP A 122 -0.16 -2.03 7.08
CA ASP A 122 1.31 -2.06 6.96
C ASP A 122 1.81 -3.27 6.16
N SER A 123 1.00 -4.31 6.03
CA SER A 123 1.29 -5.53 5.26
C SER A 123 0.70 -5.56 3.85
N GLN A 124 -0.04 -4.52 3.45
CA GLN A 124 -0.77 -4.49 2.18
C GLN A 124 0.00 -3.70 1.11
N TRP A 125 0.23 -4.36 -0.02
CA TRP A 125 1.12 -3.91 -1.09
C TRP A 125 0.42 -3.93 -2.45
N LYS A 126 0.46 -2.81 -3.18
CA LYS A 126 0.14 -2.83 -4.61
C LYS A 126 1.41 -3.19 -5.37
N LEU A 127 1.38 -4.30 -6.10
CA LEU A 127 2.45 -4.67 -7.02
C LEU A 127 2.16 -3.93 -8.33
N VAL A 128 2.80 -2.77 -8.50
CA VAL A 128 2.72 -1.97 -9.73
C VAL A 128 3.88 -2.33 -10.67
N PRO A 129 3.82 -2.02 -11.98
CA PRO A 129 4.97 -2.14 -12.87
C PRO A 129 6.21 -1.45 -12.29
N GLY A 130 7.37 -2.07 -12.48
CA GLY A 130 8.62 -1.62 -11.87
C GLY A 130 9.00 -0.19 -12.27
N LEU A 131 9.38 0.63 -11.30
CA LEU A 131 9.67 2.05 -11.50
C LEU A 131 10.86 2.31 -12.45
N ALA A 132 11.80 1.37 -12.58
CA ALA A 132 12.92 1.43 -13.53
C ALA A 132 12.76 0.52 -14.76
N ASP A 133 11.87 -0.47 -14.69
CA ASP A 133 11.62 -1.46 -15.74
C ASP A 133 10.20 -2.03 -15.56
N SER A 134 9.33 -1.79 -16.55
CA SER A 134 7.92 -2.20 -16.51
C SER A 134 7.71 -3.72 -16.61
N SER A 135 8.75 -4.50 -16.94
CA SER A 135 8.76 -5.96 -16.83
C SER A 135 9.04 -6.45 -15.40
N GLY A 136 9.56 -5.58 -14.54
CA GLY A 136 9.66 -5.79 -13.09
C GLY A 136 8.40 -5.35 -12.35
N VAL A 137 8.47 -5.43 -11.02
CA VAL A 137 7.45 -4.95 -10.09
C VAL A 137 8.07 -4.02 -9.04
N SER A 138 7.27 -3.08 -8.55
CA SER A 138 7.57 -2.25 -7.38
C SER A 138 6.43 -2.38 -6.36
N PHE A 139 6.77 -2.48 -5.07
CA PHE A 139 5.80 -2.67 -3.99
C PHE A 139 5.38 -1.33 -3.40
N GLN A 140 4.29 -0.76 -3.90
CA GLN A 140 3.68 0.46 -3.35
C GLN A 140 2.91 0.11 -2.05
N SER A 141 3.09 0.89 -0.99
CA SER A 141 2.29 0.72 0.24
C SER A 141 0.84 1.17 0.03
N VAL A 142 -0.11 0.42 0.57
CA VAL A 142 -1.54 0.80 0.53
C VAL A 142 -1.85 1.96 1.48
N ASN A 143 -1.30 1.97 2.70
CA ASN A 143 -1.52 3.05 3.66
C ASN A 143 -0.61 4.27 3.47
N PHE A 144 0.48 4.13 2.70
CA PHE A 144 1.32 5.25 2.27
C PHE A 144 1.53 5.23 0.73
N PRO A 145 0.55 5.65 -0.09
CA PRO A 145 0.59 5.50 -1.55
C PRO A 145 1.75 6.20 -2.27
N THR A 146 2.41 7.18 -1.64
CA THR A 146 3.62 7.83 -2.18
C THR A 146 4.91 7.03 -1.94
N ARG A 147 4.84 5.92 -1.18
CA ARG A 147 5.98 5.15 -0.70
C ARG A 147 6.04 3.74 -1.26
N TYR A 148 7.27 3.25 -1.42
CA TYR A 148 7.58 1.95 -1.99
C TYR A 148 8.59 1.18 -1.13
N LEU A 149 8.53 -0.15 -1.12
CA LEU A 149 9.70 -0.92 -0.67
C LEU A 149 10.83 -0.74 -1.67
N ARG A 150 11.95 -0.24 -1.17
CA ARG A 150 13.23 -0.20 -1.88
C ARG A 150 14.32 -0.77 -0.98
N HIS A 151 15.45 -1.17 -1.56
CA HIS A 151 16.64 -1.43 -0.75
C HIS A 151 17.48 -0.15 -0.52
N TYR A 152 18.25 -0.15 0.56
CA TYR A 152 19.32 0.82 0.84
C TYR A 152 20.29 0.20 1.82
N ASN A 153 21.60 0.22 1.54
CA ASN A 153 22.61 -0.58 2.28
C ASN A 153 22.19 -2.06 2.43
N TYR A 154 21.53 -2.60 1.40
CA TYR A 154 20.92 -3.93 1.33
C TYR A 154 19.73 -4.19 2.26
N GLU A 155 19.20 -3.19 2.97
CA GLU A 155 17.99 -3.31 3.81
C GLU A 155 16.74 -2.82 3.09
N LEU A 156 15.63 -3.55 3.17
CA LEU A 156 14.36 -3.07 2.65
C LEU A 156 13.75 -2.02 3.58
N ARG A 157 13.28 -0.91 3.01
CA ARG A 157 12.62 0.19 3.71
C ARG A 157 11.51 0.82 2.88
N LEU A 158 10.57 1.46 3.57
CA LEU A 158 9.43 2.15 2.98
C LEU A 158 9.69 3.65 2.86
N ASP A 159 10.37 4.04 1.78
CA ASP A 159 10.69 5.45 1.49
C ASP A 159 9.72 6.04 0.45
N ALA A 160 9.56 7.37 0.46
CA ALA A 160 8.78 8.09 -0.55
C ALA A 160 9.57 8.21 -1.85
N ASN A 161 8.90 8.03 -3.00
CA ASN A 161 9.55 8.16 -4.30
C ASN A 161 9.97 9.62 -4.55
N ASP A 162 11.27 9.83 -4.72
CA ASP A 162 11.89 11.14 -4.99
C ASP A 162 12.01 11.45 -6.50
N GLY A 163 11.60 10.52 -7.37
CA GLY A 163 11.69 10.64 -8.82
C GLY A 163 13.07 10.32 -9.40
N THR A 164 14.06 9.94 -8.59
CA THR A 164 15.40 9.61 -9.08
C THR A 164 15.46 8.22 -9.73
N SER A 165 16.34 8.07 -10.72
CA SER A 165 16.65 6.76 -11.32
C SER A 165 17.24 5.79 -10.31
N THR A 166 17.97 6.28 -9.30
CA THR A 166 18.47 5.47 -8.18
C THR A 166 17.33 4.90 -7.34
N PHE A 167 16.37 5.73 -6.90
CA PHE A 167 15.18 5.25 -6.17
C PHE A 167 14.42 4.22 -7.00
N ALA A 168 14.17 4.53 -8.28
CA ALA A 168 13.47 3.63 -9.20
C ALA A 168 14.17 2.27 -9.32
N ALA A 169 15.49 2.27 -9.44
CA ALA A 169 16.30 1.05 -9.55
C ALA A 169 16.39 0.26 -8.23
N ASP A 170 16.42 0.93 -7.08
CA ASP A 170 16.40 0.32 -5.75
C ASP A 170 15.02 -0.25 -5.36
N ALA A 171 13.95 0.30 -5.95
CA ALA A 171 12.55 -0.08 -5.73
C ALA A 171 12.00 -1.08 -6.77
N THR A 172 12.80 -1.48 -7.77
CA THR A 172 12.38 -2.41 -8.83
C THR A 172 12.94 -3.81 -8.59
N PHE A 173 12.07 -4.81 -8.71
CA PHE A 173 12.40 -6.22 -8.53
C PHE A 173 11.77 -7.06 -9.63
N HIS A 174 12.46 -8.08 -10.14
CA HIS A 174 11.83 -9.07 -11.01
C HIS A 174 11.24 -10.20 -10.15
N ARG A 175 9.94 -10.41 -10.26
CA ARG A 175 9.28 -11.59 -9.70
C ARG A 175 9.71 -12.82 -10.52
N VAL A 176 10.26 -13.81 -9.85
CA VAL A 176 10.64 -15.12 -10.41
C VAL A 176 9.95 -16.23 -9.62
N ALA A 177 10.00 -17.46 -10.15
CA ALA A 177 9.59 -18.65 -9.40
C ALA A 177 10.32 -18.74 -8.05
N GLY A 178 9.63 -19.20 -7.01
CA GLY A 178 10.19 -19.27 -5.67
C GLY A 178 11.42 -20.17 -5.60
N LEU A 179 12.45 -19.72 -4.88
CA LEU A 179 13.73 -20.43 -4.80
C LEU A 179 13.65 -21.72 -3.95
N ALA A 180 12.68 -21.83 -3.03
CA ALA A 180 12.40 -23.07 -2.29
C ALA A 180 11.28 -23.92 -2.92
N ASP A 181 10.32 -23.28 -3.59
CA ASP A 181 9.16 -23.90 -4.24
C ASP A 181 8.80 -23.05 -5.48
N SER A 182 8.82 -23.67 -6.67
CA SER A 182 8.61 -22.97 -7.94
C SER A 182 7.17 -22.52 -8.17
N SER A 183 6.20 -22.99 -7.37
CA SER A 183 4.82 -22.48 -7.37
C SER A 183 4.66 -21.20 -6.53
N TRP A 184 5.63 -20.91 -5.66
CA TRP A 184 5.71 -19.66 -4.89
C TRP A 184 6.50 -18.59 -5.65
N SER A 185 6.87 -17.48 -5.01
CA SER A 185 7.57 -16.36 -5.64
C SER A 185 8.81 -15.92 -4.89
N SER A 186 9.85 -15.55 -5.63
CA SER A 186 11.03 -14.84 -5.12
C SER A 186 11.25 -13.57 -5.93
N PHE A 187 11.93 -12.57 -5.35
CA PHE A 187 12.05 -11.24 -5.93
C PHE A 187 13.50 -10.83 -6.08
N ARG A 188 14.03 -10.92 -7.30
CA ARG A 188 15.41 -10.53 -7.64
C ARG A 188 15.49 -9.01 -7.76
N SER A 189 16.49 -8.36 -7.16
CA SER A 189 16.70 -6.93 -7.38
C SER A 189 17.03 -6.63 -8.85
N TYR A 190 16.55 -5.50 -9.37
CA TYR A 190 16.89 -4.98 -10.70
C TYR A 190 18.38 -4.59 -10.80
N ASN A 191 18.83 -3.66 -9.95
CA ASN A 191 20.22 -3.17 -9.99
C ASN A 191 21.23 -4.06 -9.26
N ASN A 192 20.77 -5.03 -8.46
CA ASN A 192 21.61 -6.04 -7.80
C ASN A 192 21.17 -7.45 -8.22
N PRO A 193 21.39 -7.89 -9.48
CA PRO A 193 20.79 -9.11 -10.04
C PRO A 193 21.26 -10.43 -9.39
N THR A 194 22.30 -10.42 -8.56
CA THR A 194 22.72 -11.58 -7.75
C THR A 194 21.98 -11.67 -6.40
N ARG A 195 21.15 -10.68 -6.05
CA ARG A 195 20.49 -10.55 -4.75
C ARG A 195 18.97 -10.67 -4.86
N TYR A 196 18.37 -11.28 -3.84
CA TYR A 196 16.92 -11.48 -3.71
C TYR A 196 16.42 -10.86 -2.41
N ILE A 197 15.18 -10.35 -2.40
CA ILE A 197 14.49 -10.03 -1.15
C ILE A 197 14.39 -11.33 -0.35
N ARG A 198 14.95 -11.33 0.87
CA ARG A 198 14.71 -12.35 1.90
C ARG A 198 14.53 -11.73 3.27
N HIS A 199 13.96 -12.48 4.21
CA HIS A 199 14.08 -12.11 5.62
C HIS A 199 15.39 -12.64 6.22
N ALA A 200 15.85 -12.02 7.32
CA ALA A 200 16.93 -12.50 8.17
C ALA A 200 16.73 -11.87 9.56
N ASN A 201 16.64 -12.70 10.61
CA ASN A 201 16.22 -12.24 11.95
C ASN A 201 14.94 -11.39 11.91
N PHE A 202 13.98 -11.80 11.08
CA PHE A 202 12.72 -11.12 10.74
C PHE A 202 12.83 -9.77 10.00
N ALA A 203 14.00 -9.14 9.88
CA ALA A 203 14.20 -7.95 9.04
C ALA A 203 14.30 -8.33 7.56
N LEU A 204 13.80 -7.50 6.64
CA LEU A 204 13.92 -7.76 5.20
C LEU A 204 15.18 -7.12 4.61
N ARG A 205 15.91 -7.90 3.81
CA ARG A 205 17.16 -7.51 3.13
C ARG A 205 17.18 -8.00 1.68
N ILE A 206 18.02 -7.38 0.84
CA ILE A 206 18.43 -8.00 -0.43
C ILE A 206 19.81 -8.66 -0.29
N ASP A 207 19.90 -9.96 -0.45
CA ASP A 207 21.18 -10.68 -0.31
C ASP A 207 21.31 -11.81 -1.33
N PRO A 208 22.54 -12.28 -1.60
CA PRO A 208 22.75 -13.54 -2.32
C PRO A 208 22.06 -14.69 -1.58
N VAL A 209 21.66 -15.72 -2.33
CA VAL A 209 20.94 -16.87 -1.81
C VAL A 209 21.65 -18.14 -2.27
N SER A 210 22.10 -18.97 -1.32
CA SER A 210 22.95 -20.13 -1.60
C SER A 210 22.50 -21.40 -0.84
N THR A 211 22.12 -21.25 0.42
CA THR A 211 21.71 -22.36 1.31
C THR A 211 20.23 -22.71 1.15
N SER A 212 19.81 -23.85 1.71
CA SER A 212 18.40 -24.23 1.72
C SER A 212 17.54 -23.23 2.51
N THR A 213 18.05 -22.76 3.66
CA THR A 213 17.38 -21.77 4.51
C THR A 213 17.21 -20.44 3.77
N GLU A 214 18.27 -19.89 3.17
CA GLU A 214 18.18 -18.62 2.42
C GLU A 214 17.19 -18.69 1.25
N ARG A 215 17.03 -19.86 0.60
CA ARG A 215 16.02 -20.07 -0.44
C ARG A 215 14.61 -20.02 0.12
N GLN A 216 14.38 -20.56 1.33
CA GLN A 216 13.09 -20.45 2.02
C GLN A 216 12.84 -19.03 2.52
N ASP A 217 13.86 -18.35 3.05
CA ASP A 217 13.78 -16.96 3.50
C ASP A 217 13.46 -15.98 2.36
N ALA A 218 13.87 -16.33 1.14
CA ALA A 218 13.61 -15.59 -0.10
C ALA A 218 12.30 -15.99 -0.80
N THR A 219 11.54 -16.95 -0.28
CA THR A 219 10.33 -17.49 -0.93
C THR A 219 9.06 -17.01 -0.22
N PHE A 220 8.13 -16.46 -1.00
CA PHE A 220 6.91 -15.83 -0.51
C PHE A 220 5.69 -16.24 -1.36
N HIS A 221 4.55 -16.42 -0.70
CA HIS A 221 3.25 -16.57 -1.37
C HIS A 221 2.62 -15.18 -1.47
N VAL A 222 2.23 -14.79 -2.69
CA VAL A 222 1.55 -13.52 -2.98
C VAL A 222 0.05 -13.78 -3.08
N GLY A 223 -0.76 -13.09 -2.29
CA GLY A 223 -2.22 -13.22 -2.33
C GLY A 223 -2.92 -12.26 -1.38
N TYR A 224 -4.25 -12.28 -1.31
CA TYR A 224 -5.05 -11.38 -0.48
C TYR A 224 -5.23 -11.87 0.96
#